data_AF-A0A954QQZ4-F1
#
_entry.id   AF-A0A954QQZ4-F1
#
_cell.length_a   1.000
_cell.length_b   1.000
_cell.length_c   1.000
_cell.angle_alpha   90.00
_cell.angle_beta   90.00
_cell.angle_gamma   90.00
#
_symmetry.space_group_name_H-M   'P 1'
#
loop_
_entity.id
_entity.type
_entity.pdbx_description
1 polymer ?
#
loop_
_entity_poly.entity_id
_entity_poly.type
_entity_poly.pdbx_seq_one_letter_code
_entity_poly.pdbx_strand_id
1 'polypeptide(L)'
;MNRHSKLPVVVFVWLLLQSHFDPRHEALAQEVEKTAAEAEVARGENYAVYAYHKTELQDYLLGSTTSHQREDYKVYVIVDGQSMFTPEGLLDPHKLDWDKLSSELRKLRVDKQSVAEFHVTDCGPNDSNILTWLLEGFGRNRCGFKHVYWRSSTQRGDFWSRIDLSQGLARSGKAGDEAAIGNELVQVSPVQTFLSRFHSGNADCVVRIVPQLVQQQQVELRGAIRASMQKFVPMVEVTSKKKLLLLVNYHEDARETIDWLQKQGFAQLADKLGYEEVTGHFAEYSFLINNDN
;
A
#
# COMPACT_ATOMS: atom_id res chain seq x y z
N MET A 1 -18.25 -5.08 70.42
CA MET A 1 -17.01 -5.44 69.71
C MET A 1 -17.39 -6.23 68.48
N ASN A 2 -17.19 -5.60 67.32
CA ASN A 2 -17.64 -6.03 66.00
C ASN A 2 -16.76 -7.15 65.44
N ARG A 3 -17.38 -8.17 64.83
CA ARG A 3 -16.73 -9.00 63.79
C ARG A 3 -17.65 -9.03 62.56
N HIS A 4 -17.38 -8.13 61.62
CA HIS A 4 -17.89 -8.21 60.26
C HIS A 4 -16.96 -9.12 59.45
N SER A 5 -17.47 -10.25 58.97
CA SER A 5 -16.85 -11.04 57.90
C SER A 5 -17.21 -10.42 56.55
N LYS A 6 -16.24 -9.79 55.89
CA LYS A 6 -16.33 -9.37 54.48
C LYS A 6 -16.00 -10.57 53.60
N LEU A 7 -16.96 -11.03 52.80
CA LEU A 7 -16.71 -11.89 51.65
C LEU A 7 -16.36 -11.00 50.43
N PRO A 8 -15.37 -11.37 49.59
CA PRO A 8 -14.92 -10.53 48.50
C PRO A 8 -15.80 -10.70 47.25
N VAL A 9 -16.19 -9.56 46.70
CA VAL A 9 -16.78 -9.35 45.38
C VAL A 9 -15.75 -9.74 44.32
N VAL A 10 -15.72 -11.01 43.89
CA VAL A 10 -14.84 -11.45 42.77
C VAL A 10 -15.58 -12.27 41.71
N VAL A 11 -16.85 -12.63 41.91
CA VAL A 11 -17.55 -13.53 40.96
C VAL A 11 -18.37 -12.78 39.88
N PHE A 12 -18.49 -11.44 39.94
CA PHE A 12 -19.39 -10.70 39.06
C PHE A 12 -18.77 -10.00 37.84
N VAL A 13 -17.46 -10.11 37.62
CA VAL A 13 -16.77 -9.46 36.46
C VAL A 13 -16.42 -10.45 35.36
N TRP A 14 -16.50 -11.76 35.60
CA TRP A 14 -16.16 -12.76 34.58
C TRP A 14 -17.30 -13.08 33.60
N LEU A 15 -18.53 -12.67 33.92
CA LEU A 15 -19.73 -12.91 33.08
C LEU A 15 -20.11 -11.74 32.15
N LEU A 16 -19.35 -10.63 32.17
CA LEU A 16 -19.59 -9.44 31.33
C LEU A 16 -18.56 -9.24 30.20
N LEU A 17 -17.61 -10.16 30.05
CA LEU A 17 -16.61 -10.17 28.96
C LEU A 17 -16.91 -11.20 27.85
N GLN A 18 -18.08 -11.85 27.88
CA GLN A 18 -18.61 -12.64 26.76
C GLN A 18 -19.56 -11.82 25.86
N SER A 19 -19.17 -10.58 25.54
CA SER A 19 -19.83 -9.82 24.48
C SER A 19 -19.39 -10.38 23.12
N HIS A 20 -20.22 -11.27 22.58
CA HIS A 20 -20.38 -11.62 21.17
C HIS A 20 -19.09 -11.86 20.38
N PHE A 21 -18.50 -13.03 20.60
CA PHE A 21 -17.76 -13.71 19.55
C PHE A 21 -18.82 -14.25 18.57
N ASP A 22 -19.05 -13.53 17.47
CA ASP A 22 -19.97 -13.99 16.42
C ASP A 22 -19.19 -14.93 15.47
N PRO A 23 -19.49 -16.24 15.46
CA PRO A 23 -18.79 -17.21 14.60
C PRO A 23 -18.91 -16.92 13.11
N ARG A 24 -19.78 -15.98 12.69
CA ARG A 24 -19.82 -15.48 11.31
C ARG A 24 -18.59 -14.65 10.93
N HIS A 25 -17.95 -13.98 11.88
CA HIS A 25 -16.73 -13.21 11.62
C HIS A 25 -15.52 -14.13 11.39
N GLU A 26 -15.47 -15.26 12.09
CA GLU A 26 -14.45 -16.29 11.89
C GLU A 26 -14.65 -17.01 10.55
N ALA A 27 -15.90 -17.25 10.15
CA ALA A 27 -16.24 -17.77 8.84
C ALA A 27 -15.87 -16.80 7.70
N LEU A 28 -16.17 -15.48 7.84
CA LEU A 28 -15.76 -14.46 6.87
C LEU A 28 -14.24 -14.33 6.77
N ALA A 29 -13.52 -14.39 7.90
CA ALA A 29 -12.05 -14.39 7.90
C ALA A 29 -11.48 -15.63 7.22
N GLN A 30 -12.03 -16.83 7.48
CA GLN A 30 -11.63 -18.09 6.84
C GLN A 30 -12.04 -18.18 5.36
N GLU A 31 -13.11 -17.50 4.95
CA GLU A 31 -13.57 -17.44 3.56
C GLU A 31 -12.75 -16.44 2.74
N VAL A 32 -12.34 -15.31 3.34
CA VAL A 32 -11.31 -14.40 2.81
C VAL A 32 -9.95 -15.12 2.68
N GLU A 33 -9.60 -16.00 3.61
CA GLU A 33 -8.40 -16.85 3.52
C GLU A 33 -8.44 -17.83 2.32
N LYS A 34 -9.65 -18.14 1.80
CA LYS A 34 -9.87 -19.09 0.70
C LYS A 34 -10.16 -18.44 -0.66
N THR A 35 -10.53 -17.16 -0.72
CA THR A 35 -10.98 -16.53 -1.97
C THR A 35 -10.37 -15.14 -2.16
N ALA A 36 -9.50 -15.03 -3.18
CA ALA A 36 -8.78 -13.84 -3.65
C ALA A 36 -7.86 -13.17 -2.61
N ALA A 37 -6.62 -12.83 -3.01
CA ALA A 37 -5.69 -12.11 -2.14
C ALA A 37 -6.21 -10.73 -1.68
N GLU A 38 -7.24 -10.21 -2.38
CA GLU A 38 -7.89 -8.92 -2.15
C GLU A 38 -9.39 -9.03 -2.45
N ALA A 39 -10.22 -8.53 -1.53
CA ALA A 39 -11.66 -8.44 -1.73
C ALA A 39 -12.15 -7.04 -1.35
N GLU A 40 -12.94 -6.42 -2.23
CA GLU A 40 -13.71 -5.22 -1.87
C GLU A 40 -14.83 -5.64 -0.91
N VAL A 41 -14.83 -5.06 0.28
CA VAL A 41 -15.78 -5.39 1.36
C VAL A 41 -16.88 -4.34 1.45
N ALA A 42 -16.53 -3.09 1.17
CA ALA A 42 -17.49 -2.00 1.19
C ALA A 42 -17.10 -0.88 0.23
N ARG A 43 -18.12 -0.27 -0.37
CA ARG A 43 -18.04 0.93 -1.18
C ARG A 43 -18.91 2.04 -0.57
N GLY A 44 -18.28 3.17 -0.25
CA GLY A 44 -18.94 4.41 0.12
C GLY A 44 -19.05 5.36 -1.07
N GLU A 45 -19.50 6.59 -0.84
CA GLU A 45 -19.53 7.63 -1.88
C GLU A 45 -18.12 8.12 -2.25
N ASN A 46 -17.23 8.20 -1.25
CA ASN A 46 -15.89 8.78 -1.37
C ASN A 46 -14.79 7.86 -0.81
N TYR A 47 -15.09 6.58 -0.62
CA TYR A 47 -14.12 5.61 -0.14
C TYR A 47 -14.44 4.19 -0.59
N ALA A 48 -13.41 3.34 -0.63
CA ALA A 48 -13.55 1.90 -0.80
C ALA A 48 -12.69 1.17 0.26
N VAL A 49 -13.24 0.08 0.81
CA VAL A 49 -12.60 -0.74 1.85
C VAL A 49 -12.29 -2.12 1.29
N TYR A 50 -11.05 -2.55 1.47
CA TYR A 50 -10.54 -3.83 1.04
C TYR A 50 -9.98 -4.62 2.20
N ALA A 51 -10.33 -5.90 2.26
CA ALA A 51 -9.53 -6.87 3.01
C ALA A 51 -8.41 -7.36 2.08
N TYR A 52 -7.16 -7.36 2.56
CA TYR A 52 -6.06 -7.85 1.75
C TYR A 52 -4.97 -8.57 2.53
N HIS A 53 -4.32 -9.50 1.82
CA HIS A 53 -3.06 -10.10 2.21
C HIS A 53 -1.93 -9.45 1.41
N LYS A 54 -1.00 -8.80 2.13
CA LYS A 54 0.07 -8.04 1.50
C LYS A 54 1.01 -8.95 0.72
N THR A 55 1.26 -8.63 -0.55
CA THR A 55 2.28 -9.30 -1.37
C THR A 55 3.64 -8.62 -1.21
N GLU A 56 4.73 -9.31 -1.56
CA GLU A 56 6.08 -8.72 -1.57
C GLU A 56 6.14 -7.47 -2.48
N LEU A 57 5.48 -7.53 -3.65
CA LEU A 57 5.40 -6.39 -4.55
C LEU A 57 4.73 -5.18 -3.88
N GLN A 58 3.67 -5.42 -3.12
CA GLN A 58 2.99 -4.38 -2.37
C GLN A 58 3.83 -3.80 -1.25
N ASP A 59 4.76 -4.56 -0.64
CA ASP A 59 5.74 -3.98 0.30
C ASP A 59 6.58 -2.90 -0.37
N TYR A 60 6.98 -3.11 -1.63
CA TYR A 60 7.77 -2.13 -2.37
C TYR A 60 6.92 -0.94 -2.86
N LEU A 61 5.72 -1.20 -3.38
CA LEU A 61 4.83 -0.14 -3.90
C LEU A 61 4.21 0.71 -2.79
N LEU A 62 3.92 0.08 -1.65
CA LEU A 62 3.34 0.78 -0.50
C LEU A 62 4.38 1.50 0.36
N GLY A 63 5.66 1.13 0.20
CA GLY A 63 6.73 1.54 1.08
C GLY A 63 6.77 0.66 2.33
N SER A 64 7.98 0.38 2.81
CA SER A 64 8.17 -0.20 4.14
C SER A 64 7.79 0.88 5.15
N THR A 65 6.61 0.75 5.78
CA THR A 65 6.43 1.31 7.13
C THR A 65 7.41 0.56 8.01
N THR A 66 8.61 1.12 8.10
CA THR A 66 9.76 0.57 8.79
C THR A 66 9.31 0.09 10.16
N SER A 67 9.44 -1.21 10.40
CA SER A 67 9.43 -1.94 11.68
C SER A 67 8.32 -2.95 11.97
N HIS A 68 7.25 -3.09 11.20
CA HIS A 68 6.16 -4.03 11.57
C HIS A 68 5.95 -5.14 10.54
N GLN A 69 6.81 -6.17 10.60
CA GLN A 69 6.71 -7.47 9.92
C GLN A 69 5.51 -8.32 10.40
N ARG A 70 4.40 -7.71 10.83
CA ARG A 70 3.23 -8.50 11.22
C ARG A 70 2.44 -8.86 9.97
N GLU A 71 2.41 -10.17 9.72
CA GLU A 71 1.74 -10.86 8.61
C GLU A 71 0.20 -10.84 8.72
N ASP A 72 -0.33 -10.31 9.80
CA ASP A 72 -1.72 -10.58 10.18
C ASP A 72 -2.66 -9.47 9.71
N TYR A 73 -3.34 -9.75 8.60
CA TYR A 73 -4.61 -9.16 8.15
C TYR A 73 -4.67 -7.62 8.13
N LYS A 74 -4.54 -7.09 6.92
CA LYS A 74 -4.55 -5.65 6.69
C LYS A 74 -5.87 -5.22 6.08
N VAL A 75 -6.46 -4.19 6.67
CA VAL A 75 -7.60 -3.49 6.07
C VAL A 75 -7.05 -2.28 5.32
N TYR A 76 -7.31 -2.23 4.01
CA TYR A 76 -6.92 -1.10 3.16
C TYR A 76 -8.12 -0.22 2.90
N VAL A 77 -7.97 1.09 3.06
CA VAL A 77 -9.03 2.05 2.78
C VAL A 77 -8.51 3.05 1.76
N ILE A 78 -9.11 3.09 0.58
CA ILE A 78 -8.83 4.14 -0.40
C ILE A 78 -9.86 5.23 -0.20
N VAL A 79 -9.41 6.47 -0.06
CA VAL A 79 -10.26 7.64 0.21
C VAL A 79 -10.03 8.68 -0.87
N ASP A 80 -11.11 9.21 -1.43
CA ASP A 80 -11.06 10.32 -2.36
C ASP A 80 -10.72 11.62 -1.61
N GLY A 81 -9.46 12.01 -1.64
CA GLY A 81 -9.02 13.26 -1.03
C GLY A 81 -9.62 14.49 -1.66
N GLN A 82 -9.93 14.53 -2.97
CA GLN A 82 -10.56 15.73 -3.56
C GLN A 82 -11.91 16.01 -2.92
N SER A 83 -12.69 14.95 -2.67
CA SER A 83 -14.00 15.06 -2.03
C SER A 83 -13.94 15.52 -0.57
N MET A 84 -12.81 15.30 0.12
CA MET A 84 -12.65 15.59 1.55
C MET A 84 -12.42 17.08 1.84
N PHE A 85 -12.04 17.87 0.85
CA PHE A 85 -11.74 19.28 1.03
C PHE A 85 -12.76 20.16 0.32
N THR A 86 -13.08 21.30 0.92
CA THR A 86 -13.86 22.35 0.26
C THR A 86 -13.05 22.98 -0.88
N PRO A 87 -13.68 23.74 -1.80
CA PRO A 87 -12.95 24.47 -2.84
C PRO A 87 -11.87 25.44 -2.29
N GLU A 88 -12.04 25.89 -1.06
CA GLU A 88 -11.09 26.74 -0.32
C GLU A 88 -9.94 25.97 0.33
N GLY A 89 -9.93 24.63 0.21
CA GLY A 89 -8.91 23.74 0.76
C GLY A 89 -9.11 23.39 2.23
N LEU A 90 -10.30 23.61 2.81
CA LEU A 90 -10.60 23.24 4.20
C LEU A 90 -11.11 21.81 4.27
N LEU A 91 -10.65 21.02 5.24
CA LEU A 91 -11.18 19.68 5.48
C LEU A 91 -12.67 19.77 5.86
N ASP A 92 -13.52 19.08 5.10
CA ASP A 92 -14.93 18.87 5.42
C ASP A 92 -15.14 17.42 5.94
N PRO A 93 -15.22 17.21 7.26
CA PRO A 93 -15.40 15.88 7.82
C PRO A 93 -16.76 15.27 7.46
N HIS A 94 -17.75 16.02 6.98
CA HIS A 94 -19.06 15.45 6.64
C HIS A 94 -19.08 14.71 5.30
N LYS A 95 -17.99 14.82 4.52
CA LYS A 95 -17.84 14.17 3.21
C LYS A 95 -17.58 12.66 3.30
N LEU A 96 -17.28 12.17 4.50
CA LEU A 96 -17.14 10.75 4.77
C LEU A 96 -18.21 10.30 5.75
N ASP A 97 -18.89 9.21 5.40
CA ASP A 97 -19.77 8.50 6.32
C ASP A 97 -18.92 7.70 7.33
N TRP A 98 -18.46 8.39 8.38
CA TRP A 98 -17.60 7.82 9.41
C TRP A 98 -18.25 6.71 10.22
N ASP A 99 -19.58 6.75 10.38
CA ASP A 99 -20.30 5.74 11.15
C ASP A 99 -20.38 4.44 10.36
N LYS A 100 -20.73 4.52 9.06
CA LYS A 100 -20.69 3.36 8.17
C LYS A 100 -19.27 2.85 8.00
N LEU A 101 -18.29 3.72 7.72
CA LEU A 101 -16.89 3.32 7.58
C LEU A 101 -16.38 2.63 8.86
N SER A 102 -16.69 3.16 10.04
CA SER A 102 -16.31 2.53 11.31
C SER A 102 -16.95 1.15 11.47
N SER A 103 -18.21 0.99 11.05
CA SER A 103 -18.89 -0.31 11.08
C SER A 103 -18.16 -1.32 10.21
N GLU A 104 -17.81 -0.96 8.97
CA GLU A 104 -17.13 -1.86 8.03
C GLU A 104 -15.72 -2.22 8.49
N LEU A 105 -14.93 -1.25 8.96
CA LEU A 105 -13.58 -1.54 9.47
C LEU A 105 -13.59 -2.45 10.69
N ARG A 106 -14.57 -2.28 11.60
CA ARG A 106 -14.70 -3.15 12.78
C ARG A 106 -15.05 -4.60 12.41
N LYS A 107 -15.78 -4.83 11.32
CA LYS A 107 -16.10 -6.19 10.86
C LYS A 107 -14.86 -6.95 10.38
N LEU A 108 -13.94 -6.24 9.73
CA LEU A 108 -12.69 -6.79 9.19
C LEU A 108 -11.56 -6.88 10.23
N ARG A 109 -11.71 -6.18 11.35
CA ARG A 109 -10.75 -6.24 12.45
C ARG A 109 -10.88 -7.58 13.19
N VAL A 110 -9.89 -8.44 13.04
CA VAL A 110 -9.79 -9.70 13.80
C VAL A 110 -9.52 -9.41 15.27
N ASP A 111 -8.55 -8.54 15.56
CA ASP A 111 -8.21 -8.13 16.92
C ASP A 111 -7.64 -6.70 16.99
N LYS A 112 -7.22 -6.26 18.18
CA LYS A 112 -6.62 -4.94 18.33
C LYS A 112 -5.26 -4.80 17.62
N GLN A 113 -4.58 -5.91 17.30
CA GLN A 113 -3.28 -5.92 16.63
C GLN A 113 -3.38 -5.91 15.10
N SER A 114 -4.56 -6.17 14.52
CA SER A 114 -4.83 -5.94 13.10
C SER A 114 -4.40 -4.53 12.68
N VAL A 115 -4.04 -4.38 11.40
CA VAL A 115 -3.53 -3.12 10.84
C VAL A 115 -4.57 -2.51 9.91
N ALA A 116 -4.84 -1.20 10.08
CA ALA A 116 -5.59 -0.42 9.10
C ALA A 116 -4.66 0.56 8.38
N GLU A 117 -4.73 0.59 7.06
CA GLU A 117 -3.98 1.53 6.22
C GLU A 117 -4.94 2.37 5.38
N PHE A 118 -4.84 3.69 5.50
CA PHE A 118 -5.63 4.65 4.72
C PHE A 118 -4.77 5.24 3.60
N HIS A 119 -5.28 5.26 2.38
CA HIS A 119 -4.67 5.94 1.26
C HIS A 119 -5.59 7.02 0.73
N VAL A 120 -5.19 8.27 0.95
CA VAL A 120 -5.87 9.46 0.46
C VAL A 120 -5.33 9.84 -0.92
N THR A 121 -6.15 9.73 -1.96
CA THR A 121 -5.77 10.17 -3.31
C THR A 121 -6.00 11.67 -3.47
N ASP A 122 -5.15 12.36 -4.23
CA ASP A 122 -5.32 13.77 -4.60
C ASP A 122 -5.50 14.74 -3.42
N CYS A 123 -4.78 14.48 -2.33
CA CYS A 123 -4.71 15.39 -1.20
C CYS A 123 -3.92 16.67 -1.55
N GLY A 124 -4.40 17.82 -1.07
CA GLY A 124 -3.68 19.09 -1.14
C GLY A 124 -2.36 19.09 -0.34
N PRO A 125 -1.41 20.01 -0.66
CA PRO A 125 -0.04 19.96 -0.16
C PRO A 125 0.17 20.31 1.33
N ASN A 126 -0.86 20.68 2.12
CA ASN A 126 -0.66 21.30 3.44
C ASN A 126 -1.35 20.61 4.64
N ASP A 127 -1.93 19.42 4.48
CA ASP A 127 -2.87 18.89 5.49
C ASP A 127 -2.40 17.64 6.24
N SER A 128 -1.11 17.32 6.20
CA SER A 128 -0.58 16.07 6.78
C SER A 128 -0.89 15.91 8.27
N ASN A 129 -0.80 16.98 9.06
CA ASN A 129 -1.10 16.93 10.49
C ASN A 129 -2.59 16.70 10.78
N ILE A 130 -3.46 17.36 10.01
CA ILE A 130 -4.91 17.23 10.15
C ILE A 130 -5.35 15.83 9.74
N LEU A 131 -4.85 15.31 8.61
CA LEU A 131 -5.15 13.96 8.15
C LEU A 131 -4.60 12.89 9.09
N THR A 132 -3.42 13.11 9.68
CA THR A 132 -2.88 12.22 10.72
C THR A 132 -3.84 12.15 11.90
N TRP A 133 -4.23 13.31 12.46
CA TRP A 133 -5.15 13.35 13.58
C TRP A 133 -6.50 12.71 13.24
N LEU A 134 -7.04 13.02 12.06
CA LEU A 134 -8.33 12.51 11.60
C LEU A 134 -8.31 11.00 11.39
N LEU A 135 -7.40 10.48 10.55
CA LEU A 135 -7.42 9.09 10.10
C LEU A 135 -6.84 8.14 11.15
N GLU A 136 -5.70 8.48 11.75
CA GLU A 136 -5.14 7.66 12.84
C GLU A 136 -6.03 7.74 14.08
N GLY A 137 -6.52 8.94 14.43
CA GLY A 137 -7.44 9.12 15.54
C GLY A 137 -8.75 8.36 15.33
N PHE A 138 -9.32 8.39 14.13
CA PHE A 138 -10.52 7.62 13.78
C PHE A 138 -10.28 6.11 13.88
N GLY A 139 -9.21 5.60 13.24
CA GLY A 139 -8.89 4.18 13.25
C GLY A 139 -8.62 3.65 14.66
N ARG A 140 -7.92 4.42 15.49
CA ARG A 140 -7.60 4.02 16.88
C ARG A 140 -8.78 4.16 17.82
N ASN A 141 -9.46 5.31 17.82
CA ASN A 141 -10.46 5.62 18.84
C ASN A 141 -11.85 5.11 18.48
N ARG A 142 -12.25 5.17 17.20
CA ARG A 142 -13.56 4.66 16.75
C ARG A 142 -13.47 3.22 16.30
N CYS A 143 -12.45 2.84 15.54
CA CYS A 143 -12.38 1.48 14.99
C CYS A 143 -11.63 0.51 15.90
N GLY A 144 -10.83 1.02 16.84
CA GLY A 144 -10.13 0.26 17.87
C GLY A 144 -8.95 -0.57 17.37
N PHE A 145 -8.32 -0.14 16.26
CA PHE A 145 -7.05 -0.67 15.80
C PHE A 145 -5.92 -0.08 16.65
N LYS A 146 -4.92 -0.88 17.05
CA LYS A 146 -3.72 -0.35 17.70
C LYS A 146 -2.79 0.30 16.66
N HIS A 147 -2.73 -0.29 15.48
CA HIS A 147 -1.84 0.11 14.39
C HIS A 147 -2.68 0.68 13.24
N VAL A 148 -2.50 1.98 13.00
CA VAL A 148 -3.16 2.71 11.93
C VAL A 148 -2.10 3.53 11.23
N TYR A 149 -2.06 3.41 9.91
CA TYR A 149 -1.17 4.16 9.03
C TYR A 149 -2.01 4.90 8.01
N TRP A 150 -1.45 5.97 7.47
CA TRP A 150 -2.02 6.60 6.30
C TRP A 150 -0.93 7.13 5.37
N ARG A 151 -1.29 7.26 4.10
CA ARG A 151 -0.45 7.79 3.03
C ARG A 151 -1.29 8.62 2.07
N SER A 152 -0.64 9.48 1.30
CA SER A 152 -1.27 10.23 0.23
C SER A 152 -0.56 10.05 -1.10
N SER A 153 -1.28 10.27 -2.20
CA SER A 153 -0.70 10.34 -3.54
C SER A 153 -1.40 11.39 -4.39
N THR A 154 -0.67 12.16 -5.17
CA THR A 154 -1.18 13.21 -6.07
C THR A 154 -1.55 12.70 -7.46
N GLN A 155 -1.93 11.42 -7.56
CA GLN A 155 -2.21 10.78 -8.85
C GLN A 155 -3.58 11.23 -9.38
N ARG A 156 -3.53 12.16 -10.33
CA ARG A 156 -4.68 12.73 -11.03
C ARG A 156 -5.52 11.67 -11.75
N GLY A 157 -6.83 11.83 -11.69
CA GLY A 157 -7.81 11.04 -12.43
C GLY A 157 -9.15 11.07 -11.72
N ASP A 158 -10.21 10.63 -12.40
CA ASP A 158 -11.47 10.35 -11.71
C ASP A 158 -11.27 9.18 -10.73
N PHE A 159 -11.63 9.40 -9.46
CA PHE A 159 -11.38 8.48 -8.36
C PHE A 159 -11.90 7.07 -8.65
N TRP A 160 -13.18 6.99 -9.04
CA TRP A 160 -13.86 5.72 -9.31
C TRP A 160 -13.34 5.06 -10.58
N SER A 161 -13.14 5.83 -11.65
CA SER A 161 -12.57 5.33 -12.90
C SER A 161 -11.22 4.66 -12.69
N ARG A 162 -10.38 5.19 -11.78
CA ARG A 162 -9.09 4.59 -11.47
C ARG A 162 -9.23 3.27 -10.71
N ILE A 163 -10.12 3.20 -9.72
CA ILE A 163 -10.40 1.97 -8.98
C ILE A 163 -10.94 0.91 -9.93
N ASP A 164 -11.98 1.23 -10.69
CA ASP A 164 -12.66 0.28 -11.57
C ASP A 164 -11.72 -0.21 -12.69
N LEU A 165 -10.85 0.66 -13.24
CA LEU A 165 -9.82 0.24 -14.18
C LEU A 165 -8.81 -0.74 -13.56
N SER A 166 -8.36 -0.46 -12.33
CA SER A 166 -7.40 -1.32 -11.63
C SER A 166 -8.02 -2.69 -11.31
N GLN A 167 -9.30 -2.72 -10.94
CA GLN A 167 -10.06 -3.94 -10.70
C GLN A 167 -10.26 -4.74 -11.99
N GLY A 168 -10.63 -4.07 -13.09
CA GLY A 168 -10.85 -4.74 -14.38
C GLY A 168 -9.57 -5.34 -15.00
N LEU A 169 -8.40 -4.83 -14.63
CA LEU A 169 -7.09 -5.35 -15.06
C LEU A 169 -6.50 -6.39 -14.09
N ALA A 170 -7.00 -6.46 -12.87
CA ALA A 170 -6.56 -7.43 -11.88
C ALA A 170 -6.95 -8.86 -12.30
N ARG A 171 -6.10 -9.82 -11.96
CA ARG A 171 -6.41 -11.24 -12.06
C ARG A 171 -6.73 -11.76 -10.65
N SER A 172 -7.62 -12.74 -10.56
CA SER A 172 -7.90 -13.46 -9.32
C SER A 172 -6.72 -14.35 -8.92
N GLY A 173 -5.62 -13.72 -8.50
CA GLY A 173 -4.39 -14.38 -8.13
C GLY A 173 -4.28 -14.64 -6.62
N LYS A 174 -3.50 -15.65 -6.26
CA LYS A 174 -2.99 -15.86 -4.90
C LYS A 174 -1.77 -14.96 -4.68
N ALA A 175 -1.40 -14.70 -3.43
CA ALA A 175 -0.24 -13.86 -3.10
C ALA A 175 1.10 -14.32 -3.74
N GLY A 176 1.24 -15.61 -4.07
CA GLY A 176 2.40 -16.15 -4.79
C GLY A 176 2.49 -15.75 -6.27
N ASP A 177 1.43 -15.19 -6.83
CA ASP A 177 1.36 -14.84 -8.26
C ASP A 177 2.10 -13.53 -8.59
N GLU A 178 2.58 -12.79 -7.57
CA GLU A 178 3.40 -11.58 -7.72
C GLU A 178 4.84 -11.73 -7.22
N ALA A 179 5.29 -12.98 -7.01
CA ALA A 179 6.64 -13.26 -6.53
C ALA A 179 7.71 -12.66 -7.46
N ALA A 180 8.74 -12.05 -6.87
CA ALA A 180 9.82 -11.46 -7.63
C ALA A 180 10.78 -12.55 -8.16
N ILE A 181 11.27 -12.34 -9.38
CA ILE A 181 12.43 -13.06 -9.93
C ILE A 181 13.54 -12.07 -10.23
N GLY A 182 14.81 -12.49 -10.05
CA GLY A 182 15.91 -11.57 -10.30
C GLY A 182 17.21 -11.95 -9.62
N ASN A 183 18.04 -10.93 -9.39
CA ASN A 183 19.33 -11.00 -8.71
C ASN A 183 19.50 -9.80 -7.76
N GLU A 184 20.71 -9.63 -7.22
CA GLU A 184 21.06 -8.52 -6.34
C GLU A 184 21.02 -7.13 -7.00
N LEU A 185 20.86 -7.05 -8.33
CA LEU A 185 20.78 -5.79 -9.07
C LEU A 185 19.35 -5.43 -9.42
N VAL A 186 18.55 -6.42 -9.83
CA VAL A 186 17.20 -6.23 -10.35
C VAL A 186 16.29 -7.31 -9.82
N GLN A 187 15.13 -6.90 -9.32
CA GLN A 187 14.00 -7.77 -8.99
C GLN A 187 12.83 -7.40 -9.91
N VAL A 188 12.19 -8.41 -10.50
CA VAL A 188 11.10 -8.24 -11.47
C VAL A 188 9.88 -9.00 -10.97
N SER A 189 8.76 -8.31 -10.85
CA SER A 189 7.49 -8.88 -10.40
C SER A 189 6.40 -8.67 -11.46
N PRO A 190 5.59 -9.68 -11.78
CA PRO A 190 4.35 -9.47 -12.51
C PRO A 190 3.37 -8.69 -11.63
N VAL A 191 2.57 -7.83 -12.24
CA VAL A 191 1.49 -7.11 -11.54
C VAL A 191 0.18 -7.82 -11.83
N GLN A 192 -0.42 -8.41 -10.79
CA GLN A 192 -1.61 -9.24 -10.92
C GLN A 192 -2.75 -8.78 -10.03
N THR A 193 -2.46 -8.28 -8.82
CA THR A 193 -3.53 -7.93 -7.88
C THR A 193 -4.06 -6.52 -8.10
N PHE A 194 -5.25 -6.25 -7.56
CA PHE A 194 -5.88 -4.94 -7.67
C PHE A 194 -5.03 -3.86 -7.00
N LEU A 195 -4.54 -4.06 -5.76
CA LEU A 195 -3.73 -3.05 -5.08
C LEU A 195 -2.42 -2.79 -5.82
N SER A 196 -1.75 -3.84 -6.30
CA SER A 196 -0.53 -3.68 -7.10
C SER A 196 -0.80 -2.91 -8.39
N ARG A 197 -1.91 -3.17 -9.10
CA ARG A 197 -2.36 -2.37 -10.26
C ARG A 197 -2.64 -0.93 -9.87
N PHE A 198 -3.40 -0.70 -8.80
CA PHE A 198 -3.77 0.63 -8.33
C PHE A 198 -2.55 1.49 -7.98
N HIS A 199 -1.56 0.91 -7.29
CA HIS A 199 -0.35 1.63 -6.85
C HIS A 199 0.70 1.80 -7.93
N SER A 200 0.78 0.87 -8.90
CA SER A 200 1.72 0.95 -10.01
C SER A 200 1.21 1.80 -11.19
N GLY A 201 0.02 2.39 -11.07
CA GLY A 201 -0.61 3.11 -12.18
C GLY A 201 -0.94 2.17 -13.34
N ASN A 202 -1.46 0.99 -13.03
CA ASN A 202 -1.82 -0.10 -13.92
C ASN A 202 -0.65 -0.68 -14.74
N ALA A 203 0.57 -0.67 -14.18
CA ALA A 203 1.67 -1.38 -14.81
C ALA A 203 1.37 -2.89 -14.92
N ASP A 204 1.90 -3.54 -15.96
CA ASP A 204 1.83 -4.99 -16.14
C ASP A 204 2.99 -5.71 -15.45
N CYS A 205 4.10 -5.02 -15.30
CA CYS A 205 5.32 -5.51 -14.69
C CYS A 205 5.99 -4.40 -13.90
N VAL A 206 6.57 -4.76 -12.76
CA VAL A 206 7.38 -3.86 -11.95
C VAL A 206 8.81 -4.38 -11.96
N VAL A 207 9.76 -3.47 -12.17
CA VAL A 207 11.19 -3.74 -12.09
C VAL A 207 11.76 -2.85 -10.99
N ARG A 208 12.27 -3.47 -9.93
CA ARG A 208 12.96 -2.78 -8.86
C ARG A 208 14.47 -2.86 -9.10
N ILE A 209 15.12 -1.70 -9.19
CA ILE A 209 16.58 -1.60 -9.11
C ILE A 209 16.94 -1.66 -7.64
N VAL A 210 17.59 -2.76 -7.24
CA VAL A 210 17.87 -3.10 -5.84
C VAL A 210 18.94 -2.19 -5.23
N PRO A 211 20.12 -1.98 -5.84
CA PRO A 211 21.14 -1.10 -5.27
C PRO A 211 20.69 0.35 -5.39
N GLN A 212 21.02 1.13 -4.35
CA GLN A 212 20.88 2.57 -4.41
C GLN A 212 21.88 3.14 -5.43
N LEU A 213 21.38 3.97 -6.34
CA LEU A 213 22.25 4.60 -7.34
C LEU A 213 23.03 5.77 -6.72
N VAL A 214 24.36 5.72 -6.82
CA VAL A 214 25.31 6.77 -6.39
C VAL A 214 26.26 7.14 -7.54
N GLN A 215 26.77 8.38 -7.57
CA GLN A 215 27.50 8.94 -8.72
C GLN A 215 28.78 8.17 -9.08
N GLN A 216 29.51 7.65 -8.09
CA GLN A 216 30.81 6.99 -8.28
C GLN A 216 30.74 5.62 -8.97
N GLN A 217 29.54 5.10 -9.22
CA GLN A 217 29.29 3.75 -9.69
C GLN A 217 28.57 3.68 -11.06
N GLN A 218 28.38 4.83 -11.71
CA GLN A 218 27.40 4.99 -12.79
C GLN A 218 27.66 4.21 -14.08
N VAL A 219 28.92 3.95 -14.49
CA VAL A 219 29.18 3.38 -15.82
C VAL A 219 29.05 1.85 -15.82
N GLU A 220 29.59 1.17 -14.82
CA GLU A 220 29.56 -0.30 -14.73
C GLU A 220 28.17 -0.83 -14.34
N LEU A 221 27.50 -0.16 -13.39
CA LEU A 221 26.17 -0.59 -12.94
C LEU A 221 25.09 -0.41 -14.02
N ARG A 222 25.18 0.61 -14.88
CA ARG A 222 24.21 0.80 -15.97
C ARG A 222 24.20 -0.40 -16.94
N GLY A 223 25.39 -0.92 -17.29
CA GLY A 223 25.53 -2.09 -18.16
C GLY A 223 24.97 -3.35 -17.50
N ALA A 224 25.35 -3.60 -16.25
CA ALA A 224 24.94 -4.78 -15.50
C ALA A 224 23.43 -4.80 -15.17
N ILE A 225 22.85 -3.65 -14.79
CA ILE A 225 21.41 -3.50 -14.56
C ILE A 225 20.65 -3.76 -15.86
N ARG A 226 21.08 -3.16 -16.98
CA ARG A 226 20.44 -3.39 -18.28
C ARG A 226 20.50 -4.85 -18.70
N ALA A 227 21.66 -5.50 -18.57
CA ALA A 227 21.80 -6.92 -18.88
C ALA A 227 20.90 -7.78 -17.98
N SER A 228 20.79 -7.45 -16.69
CA SER A 228 19.90 -8.13 -15.75
C SER A 228 18.43 -7.95 -16.14
N MET A 229 17.99 -6.73 -16.49
CA MET A 229 16.63 -6.49 -16.97
C MET A 229 16.31 -7.28 -18.24
N GLN A 230 17.23 -7.28 -19.22
CA GLN A 230 17.06 -8.04 -20.46
C GLN A 230 16.99 -9.55 -20.23
N LYS A 231 17.63 -10.06 -19.17
CA LYS A 231 17.55 -11.46 -18.77
C LYS A 231 16.22 -11.78 -18.08
N PHE A 232 15.82 -11.00 -17.07
CA PHE A 232 14.72 -11.38 -16.17
C PHE A 232 13.34 -10.88 -16.60
N VAL A 233 13.22 -9.71 -17.24
CA VAL A 233 11.92 -9.17 -17.67
C VAL A 233 11.18 -10.11 -18.63
N PRO A 234 11.83 -10.72 -19.64
CA PRO A 234 11.15 -11.67 -20.53
C PRO A 234 10.71 -12.97 -19.85
N MET A 235 11.23 -13.29 -18.66
CA MET A 235 10.90 -14.52 -17.94
C MET A 235 9.63 -14.38 -17.09
N VAL A 236 9.15 -13.16 -16.86
CA VAL A 236 7.92 -12.92 -16.11
C VAL A 236 6.71 -13.09 -17.02
N GLU A 237 5.78 -13.93 -16.61
CA GLU A 237 4.51 -14.10 -17.30
C GLU A 237 3.60 -12.90 -17.03
N VAL A 238 3.35 -12.10 -18.07
CA VAL A 238 2.43 -10.96 -18.02
C VAL A 238 1.28 -11.13 -18.99
N THR A 239 0.16 -10.53 -18.63
CA THR A 239 -1.10 -10.57 -19.38
C THR A 239 -1.01 -9.76 -20.68
N SER A 240 -0.26 -8.68 -20.60
CA SER A 240 -0.02 -7.71 -21.66
C SER A 240 1.33 -7.05 -21.40
N LYS A 241 1.94 -6.46 -22.44
CA LYS A 241 3.16 -5.67 -22.33
C LYS A 241 2.87 -4.21 -22.65
N LYS A 242 1.87 -3.62 -21.99
CA LYS A 242 1.54 -2.22 -22.20
C LYS A 242 2.46 -1.35 -21.39
N LYS A 243 2.58 -1.61 -20.08
CA LYS A 243 3.28 -0.70 -19.18
C LYS A 243 4.24 -1.41 -18.25
N LEU A 244 5.49 -0.94 -18.24
CA LEU A 244 6.52 -1.33 -17.29
C LEU A 244 6.74 -0.20 -16.29
N LEU A 245 6.77 -0.50 -15.00
CA LEU A 245 7.13 0.47 -13.96
C LEU A 245 8.52 0.15 -13.41
N LEU A 246 9.40 1.15 -13.40
CA LEU A 246 10.71 1.08 -12.75
C LEU A 246 10.63 1.72 -11.35
N LEU A 247 11.02 0.96 -10.32
CA LEU A 247 11.22 1.47 -8.97
C LEU A 247 12.72 1.66 -8.75
N VAL A 248 13.13 2.90 -8.46
CA VAL A 248 14.54 3.25 -8.34
C VAL A 248 14.77 4.11 -7.11
N ASN A 249 15.66 3.64 -6.24
CA ASN A 249 16.17 4.42 -5.12
C ASN A 249 17.49 5.06 -5.54
N TYR A 250 17.62 6.38 -5.33
CA TYR A 250 18.81 7.12 -5.75
C TYR A 250 19.26 8.11 -4.68
N HIS A 251 20.58 8.34 -4.60
CA HIS A 251 21.15 9.47 -3.87
C HIS A 251 21.07 10.75 -4.72
N GLU A 252 21.05 11.93 -4.10
CA GLU A 252 20.99 13.22 -4.82
C GLU A 252 22.04 13.32 -5.94
N ASP A 253 23.27 12.82 -5.70
CA ASP A 253 24.36 12.84 -6.68
C ASP A 253 24.10 11.97 -7.93
N ALA A 254 23.09 11.11 -7.91
CA ALA A 254 22.67 10.29 -9.06
C ALA A 254 21.54 10.93 -9.88
N ARG A 255 21.11 12.16 -9.55
CA ARG A 255 20.01 12.87 -10.22
C ARG A 255 20.17 12.97 -11.73
N GLU A 256 21.38 13.26 -12.23
CA GLU A 256 21.64 13.29 -13.67
C GLU A 256 21.37 11.94 -14.36
N THR A 257 21.61 10.82 -13.65
CA THR A 257 21.29 9.48 -14.16
C THR A 257 19.79 9.26 -14.24
N ILE A 258 19.05 9.73 -13.23
CA ILE A 258 17.59 9.65 -13.20
C ILE A 258 16.98 10.49 -14.32
N ASP A 259 17.45 11.73 -14.49
CA ASP A 259 17.02 12.62 -15.57
C ASP A 259 17.28 12.01 -16.95
N TRP A 260 18.44 11.38 -17.14
CA TRP A 260 18.76 10.67 -18.38
C TRP A 260 17.84 9.47 -18.61
N LEU A 261 17.59 8.65 -17.57
CA LEU A 261 16.67 7.51 -17.66
C LEU A 261 15.28 7.96 -18.09
N GLN A 262 14.77 9.03 -17.50
CA GLN A 262 13.45 9.59 -17.84
C GLN A 262 13.41 10.13 -19.27
N LYS A 263 14.42 10.89 -19.70
CA LYS A 263 14.41 11.58 -21.01
C LYS A 263 14.66 10.66 -22.20
N GLN A 264 15.52 9.66 -22.06
CA GLN A 264 15.99 8.82 -23.18
C GLN A 264 16.01 7.33 -22.86
N GLY A 265 16.29 6.96 -21.61
CA GLY A 265 16.40 5.57 -21.20
C GLY A 265 15.08 4.79 -21.35
N PHE A 266 13.95 5.41 -20.97
CA PHE A 266 12.64 4.75 -20.95
C PHE A 266 12.16 4.31 -22.33
N ALA A 267 12.23 5.17 -23.35
CA ALA A 267 11.82 4.79 -24.71
C ALA A 267 12.69 3.65 -25.27
N GLN A 268 14.00 3.69 -25.03
CA GLN A 268 14.91 2.63 -25.47
C GLN A 268 14.70 1.32 -24.72
N LEU A 269 14.36 1.39 -23.42
CA LEU A 269 14.04 0.22 -22.61
C LEU A 269 12.69 -0.39 -23.03
N ALA A 270 11.69 0.44 -23.33
CA ALA A 270 10.38 0.03 -23.80
C ALA A 270 10.50 -0.85 -25.05
N ASP A 271 11.15 -0.31 -26.08
CA ASP A 271 11.40 -0.99 -27.36
C ASP A 271 12.15 -2.32 -27.15
N LYS A 272 13.23 -2.30 -26.37
CA LYS A 272 14.06 -3.50 -26.14
C LYS A 272 13.38 -4.60 -25.34
N LEU A 273 12.45 -4.26 -24.45
CA LEU A 273 11.75 -5.21 -23.58
C LEU A 273 10.38 -5.60 -24.16
N GLY A 274 9.96 -4.93 -25.24
CA GLY A 274 8.69 -5.13 -25.93
C GLY A 274 7.49 -4.55 -25.18
N TYR A 275 7.69 -3.46 -24.43
CA TYR A 275 6.62 -2.71 -23.76
C TYR A 275 6.23 -1.46 -24.54
N GLU A 276 4.95 -1.08 -24.51
CA GLU A 276 4.48 0.16 -25.14
C GLU A 276 4.95 1.40 -24.38
N GLU A 277 5.00 1.33 -23.05
CA GLU A 277 5.38 2.42 -22.15
C GLU A 277 6.28 1.93 -21.01
N VAL A 278 7.26 2.76 -20.64
CA VAL A 278 8.03 2.62 -19.40
C VAL A 278 7.84 3.89 -18.56
N THR A 279 7.45 3.70 -17.31
CA THR A 279 7.32 4.77 -16.31
C THR A 279 8.27 4.52 -15.15
N GLY A 280 8.50 5.54 -14.32
CA GLY A 280 9.38 5.43 -13.17
C GLY A 280 8.80 6.05 -11.91
N HIS A 281 9.00 5.38 -10.79
CA HIS A 281 8.86 5.94 -9.45
C HIS A 281 10.26 6.03 -8.84
N PHE A 282 10.67 7.26 -8.56
CA PHE A 282 12.01 7.58 -8.08
C PHE A 282 11.92 8.09 -6.65
N ALA A 283 12.54 7.37 -5.73
CA ALA A 283 12.64 7.79 -4.33
C ALA A 283 14.06 8.30 -4.08
N GLU A 284 14.17 9.59 -3.77
CA GLU A 284 15.42 10.21 -3.35
C GLU A 284 15.69 9.86 -1.88
N TYR A 285 16.87 9.32 -1.61
CA TYR A 285 17.35 9.07 -0.26
C TYR A 285 18.41 10.11 0.08
N SER A 286 18.02 11.08 0.90
CA SER A 286 18.97 11.98 1.56
C SER A 286 19.49 11.27 2.81
N PHE A 287 20.73 10.83 2.81
CA PHE A 287 21.38 10.55 4.09
C PHE A 287 21.67 11.91 4.75
N LEU A 288 21.14 12.14 5.95
CA LEU A 288 21.84 12.99 6.90
C LEU A 288 23.15 12.26 7.19
N ILE A 289 24.19 12.58 6.42
CA ILE A 289 25.56 12.32 6.85
C ILE A 289 25.70 13.14 8.13
N ASN A 290 25.54 12.49 9.29
CA ASN A 290 26.10 13.01 10.52
C ASN A 290 27.61 13.06 10.27
N ASN A 291 28.08 14.24 9.84
CA ASN A 291 29.49 14.59 9.89
C ASN A 291 29.85 14.74 11.36
N ASP A 292 30.04 13.62 12.05
CA ASP A 292 30.85 13.58 13.26
C ASP A 292 32.32 13.60 12.80
N ASN A 293 32.84 14.82 12.59
CA ASN A 293 34.26 15.12 12.64
C ASN A 293 34.57 15.77 13.99
#